data_AF-A0A4Y3ISX2-F1
#
_entry.id   AF-A0A4Y3ISX2-F1
#
_cell.length_a   1.000
_cell.length_b   1.000
_cell.length_c   1.000
_cell.angle_alpha   90.00
_cell.angle_beta   90.00
_cell.angle_gamma   90.00
#
_symmetry.space_group_name_H-M   'P 1'
#
loop_
_entity.id
_entity.type
_entity.pdbx_description
1 polymer ?
#
loop_
_entity_poly.entity_id
_entity_poly.type
_entity_poly.pdbx_seq_one_letter_code
_entity_poly.pdbx_strand_id
1 'polypeptide(L)' 'MVSNTKKAGLAERSAYETRHTAAVLHIAARENPLYISYMLGHSDTRLLIDVYAPYVSNTSVQNGKTFDNLMNLFMP' A
#
# COMPACT_ATOMS: atom_id res chain seq x y z
N MET A 1 -2.07 27.30 -16.70
CA MET A 1 -1.72 25.86 -16.66
C MET A 1 -2.89 25.10 -16.06
N VAL A 2 -3.46 24.12 -16.76
CA VAL A 2 -4.54 23.27 -16.24
C VAL A 2 -3.91 22.18 -15.35
N SER A 3 -4.39 22.03 -14.11
CA SER A 3 -3.91 20.99 -13.18
C SER A 3 -4.09 19.59 -13.78
N ASN A 4 -3.17 18.67 -13.49
CA ASN A 4 -3.19 17.32 -14.06
C ASN A 4 -4.48 16.55 -13.72
N THR A 5 -5.06 16.82 -12.56
CA THR A 5 -6.34 16.28 -12.09
C THR A 5 -7.50 16.73 -12.98
N LYS A 6 -7.54 18.00 -13.36
CA LYS A 6 -8.55 18.57 -14.27
C LYS A 6 -8.44 18.00 -15.69
N LYS A 7 -7.23 17.65 -16.15
CA LYS A 7 -7.05 16.90 -17.42
C LYS A 7 -7.59 15.47 -17.35
N ALA A 8 -7.51 14.84 -16.18
CA ALA A 8 -8.01 13.49 -15.94
C ALA A 8 -9.53 13.43 -15.62
N GLY A 9 -10.23 14.58 -15.62
CA GLY A 9 -11.65 14.65 -15.22
C GLY A 9 -11.88 14.36 -13.74
N LEU A 10 -10.83 14.45 -12.91
CA LEU A 10 -10.90 14.20 -11.47
C LEU A 10 -11.13 15.49 -10.70
N ALA A 11 -11.79 15.36 -9.54
CA ALA A 11 -11.84 16.43 -8.55
C ALA A 11 -10.43 16.94 -8.24
N GLU A 12 -10.32 18.27 -8.09
CA GLU A 12 -9.06 18.91 -7.76
C GLU A 12 -8.57 18.40 -6.41
N ARG A 13 -7.32 17.96 -6.41
CA ARG A 13 -6.63 17.41 -5.24
C ARG A 13 -5.16 17.74 -5.36
N SER A 14 -4.50 17.86 -4.23
CA SER A 14 -3.06 18.06 -4.14
C SER A 14 -2.29 16.82 -4.63
N ALA A 15 -1.03 17.04 -5.01
CA ALA A 15 -0.11 15.93 -5.30
C ALA A 15 0.10 15.02 -4.07
N TYR A 16 -0.02 15.58 -2.86
CA TYR A 16 0.10 14.86 -1.60
C TYR A 16 -1.03 13.84 -1.40
N GLU A 17 -2.28 14.23 -1.67
CA GLU A 17 -3.43 13.30 -1.63
C GLU A 17 -3.32 12.19 -2.68
N THR A 18 -2.79 12.54 -3.86
CA THR A 18 -2.50 11.55 -4.91
C THR A 18 -1.44 10.54 -4.46
N ARG A 19 -0.38 11.00 -3.77
CA ARG A 19 0.66 10.13 -3.17
C ARG A 19 0.06 9.16 -2.15
N HIS A 20 -0.85 9.61 -1.29
CA HIS A 20 -1.53 8.72 -0.33
C HIS A 20 -2.38 7.65 -1.02
N THR A 21 -3.12 8.06 -2.05
CA THR A 21 -3.93 7.12 -2.85
C THR A 21 -3.03 6.06 -3.50
N ALA A 22 -1.90 6.48 -4.08
CA ALA A 22 -0.93 5.55 -4.67
C ALA A 22 -0.39 4.55 -3.62
N ALA A 23 -0.05 5.01 -2.40
CA ALA A 23 0.44 4.14 -1.33
C ALA A 23 -0.57 3.04 -0.98
N VAL A 24 -1.84 3.40 -0.76
CA VAL A 24 -2.91 2.44 -0.42
C VAL A 24 -3.15 1.45 -1.56
N LEU A 25 -3.13 1.91 -2.82
CA LEU A 25 -3.30 1.03 -3.98
C LEU A 25 -2.18 -0.01 -4.11
N HIS A 26 -0.93 0.38 -3.86
CA HIS A 26 0.19 -0.57 -3.87
C HIS A 26 0.08 -1.61 -2.75
N ILE A 27 -0.31 -1.22 -1.53
CA ILE A 27 -0.49 -2.17 -0.42
C ILE A 27 -1.66 -3.13 -0.74
N ALA A 28 -2.76 -2.63 -1.30
CA ALA A 28 -3.87 -3.46 -1.75
C ALA A 28 -3.45 -4.46 -2.85
N ALA A 29 -2.50 -4.07 -3.70
CA ALA A 29 -1.87 -4.96 -4.70
C ALA A 29 -0.85 -5.95 -4.09
N ARG A 30 -0.64 -5.93 -2.77
CA ARG A 30 0.30 -6.79 -2.03
C ARG A 30 1.76 -6.58 -2.42
N GLU A 31 2.10 -5.38 -2.86
CA GLU A 31 3.47 -4.97 -3.16
C GLU A 31 4.34 -4.88 -1.91
N ASN A 32 5.66 -4.99 -2.08
CA ASN A 32 6.61 -4.90 -0.96
C ASN A 32 6.57 -3.50 -0.31
N PRO A 33 6.21 -3.38 0.98
CA PRO A 33 6.16 -2.10 1.70
C PRO A 33 7.44 -1.26 1.63
N LEU A 34 8.61 -1.89 1.63
CA LEU A 34 9.91 -1.20 1.53
C LEU A 34 10.08 -0.55 0.16
N TYR A 35 9.65 -1.25 -0.89
CA TYR A 35 9.71 -0.75 -2.26
C TYR A 35 8.77 0.45 -2.44
N ILE A 36 7.53 0.35 -1.96
CA ILE A 36 6.56 1.45 -2.01
C ILE A 36 7.09 2.66 -1.23
N SER A 37 7.72 2.42 -0.07
CA SER A 37 8.30 3.47 0.76
C SER A 37 9.41 4.23 0.03
N TYR A 38 10.34 3.49 -0.59
CA TYR A 38 11.43 4.04 -1.40
C TYR A 38 10.89 4.82 -2.62
N MET A 39 9.95 4.23 -3.36
CA MET A 39 9.37 4.84 -4.57
C MET A 39 8.68 6.17 -4.26
N LEU A 40 7.88 6.22 -3.19
CA LEU A 40 7.11 7.42 -2.84
C LEU A 40 7.94 8.45 -2.06
N GLY A 41 9.18 8.12 -1.68
CA GLY A 41 10.11 9.00 -0.98
C GLY A 41 9.70 9.26 0.47
N HIS A 42 9.21 8.22 1.16
CA HIS A 42 8.91 8.35 2.58
C HIS A 42 10.20 8.41 3.41
N SER A 43 10.25 9.32 4.37
CA SER A 43 11.39 9.47 5.30
C SER A 43 11.45 8.34 6.34
N ASP A 44 10.31 7.73 6.65
CA ASP A 44 10.19 6.56 7.51
C ASP A 44 9.31 5.50 6.84
N THR A 45 9.79 4.27 6.82
CA THR A 45 9.10 3.09 6.30
C THR A 45 7.93 2.67 7.18
N ARG A 46 7.98 2.98 8.49
CA ARG A 46 6.89 2.72 9.44
C ARG A 46 5.61 3.44 9.07
N LEU A 47 5.73 4.65 8.51
CA LEU A 47 4.59 5.46 8.06
C LEU A 47 3.69 4.67 7.11
N LEU A 48 4.26 3.78 6.29
CA LEU A 48 3.50 3.01 5.33
C LEU A 48 2.60 1.97 5.99
N ILE A 49 3.09 1.35 7.07
CA ILE A 49 2.37 0.35 7.85
C ILE A 49 1.38 1.04 8.79
N ASP A 50 1.83 2.04 9.54
CA ASP A 50 1.02 2.67 10.59
C ASP A 50 -0.13 3.50 10.02
N VAL A 51 0.09 4.20 8.89
CA VAL A 51 -0.89 5.13 8.32
C VAL A 51 -1.75 4.47 7.26
N TYR A 52 -1.19 3.66 6.35
CA TYR A 52 -1.96 3.19 5.19
C TYR A 52 -2.54 1.79 5.34
N ALA A 53 -1.95 0.90 6.14
CA ALA A 53 -2.46 -0.45 6.32
C ALA A 53 -3.92 -0.51 6.82
N PRO A 54 -4.39 0.39 7.72
CA PRO A 54 -5.80 0.39 8.15
C PRO A 54 -6.81 0.64 7.02
N TYR A 55 -6.39 1.31 5.95
CA TYR A 55 -7.26 1.64 4.81
C TYR A 55 -7.30 0.54 3.76
N VAL A 56 -6.48 -0.50 3.91
CA VAL A 56 -6.56 -1.70 3.07
C VAL A 56 -7.50 -2.67 3.74
N SER A 57 -8.63 -2.94 3.07
CA SER A 57 -9.59 -3.92 3.57
C SER A 57 -8.89 -5.27 3.74
N ASN A 58 -9.02 -5.87 4.93
CA ASN A 58 -8.54 -7.23 5.17
C ASN A 58 -9.46 -8.22 4.45
N THR A 59 -9.28 -8.32 3.13
CA THR A 59 -10.10 -9.16 2.24
C THR A 59 -9.72 -10.64 2.31
N SER A 60 -8.67 -11.00 3.04
CA SER A 60 -8.16 -12.38 3.14
C SER A 60 -8.18 -12.89 4.59
N VAL A 61 -9.09 -13.81 4.88
CA VAL A 61 -9.12 -14.63 6.13
C VAL A 61 -7.95 -15.64 6.18
N GLN A 62 -6.92 -15.46 5.35
CA GLN A 62 -5.82 -16.41 5.16
C GLN A 62 -4.43 -15.86 5.54
N ASN A 63 -4.37 -14.71 6.22
CA ASN A 63 -3.09 -14.18 6.71
C ASN A 63 -2.41 -15.23 7.58
N GLY A 64 -1.13 -15.52 7.32
CA GLY A 64 -0.36 -16.54 8.02
C GLY A 64 -0.45 -17.96 7.43
N LYS A 65 -1.53 -18.33 6.72
CA LYS A 65 -1.73 -19.73 6.26
C LYS A 65 -0.62 -20.27 5.36
N THR A 66 -0.07 -19.44 4.47
CA THR A 66 1.05 -19.87 3.61
C THR A 66 2.30 -20.17 4.43
N PHE A 67 2.55 -19.39 5.48
CA PHE A 67 3.67 -19.61 6.40
C PHE A 67 3.40 -20.82 7.30
N ASP A 68 2.19 -20.95 7.85
CA ASP A 68 1.80 -22.10 8.66
C ASP A 68 1.95 -23.42 7.88
N ASN A 69 1.50 -23.43 6.62
CA ASN A 69 1.67 -24.58 5.74
C ASN A 69 3.15 -24.89 5.46
N LEU A 70 3.98 -23.85 5.30
CA LEU A 70 5.42 -24.02 5.13
C LEU A 70 6.05 -24.60 6.41
N MET A 71 5.71 -24.08 7.59
CA MET A 71 6.26 -24.56 8.85
C MET A 71 5.83 -26.00 9.13
N ASN A 72 4.56 -26.35 8.90
CA ASN A 72 4.09 -27.74 9.03
C ASN A 72 4.81 -28.71 8.07
N LEU A 73 5.28 -28.23 6.92
CA LEU A 73 6.05 -29.04 5.97
C LEU A 73 7.49 -29.30 6.46
N PHE A 74 8.09 -28.36 7.19
CA PHE A 74 9.49 -28.45 7.64
C PHE A 74 9.67 -28.82 9.12
N MET A 75 8.62 -28.71 9.94
CA MET A 75 8.58 -29.05 11.36
C MET A 75 7.33 -29.90 11.65
N PRO A 76 7.39 -31.23 11.47
CA PRO A 76 6.30 -32.14 11.79
C PRO A 76 6.09 -32.34 13.30
#